data_AF-A0A228KBE4-F1
#
_entry.id   AF-A0A228KBE4-F1
#
_cell.length_a   1.000
_cell.length_b   1.000
_cell.length_c   1.000
_cell.angle_alpha   90.00
_cell.angle_beta   90.00
_cell.angle_gamma   90.00
#
_symmetry.space_group_name_H-M   'P 1'
#
loop_
_entity.id
_entity.type
_entity.pdbx_description
1 polymer ?
#
loop_
_entity_poly.entity_id
_entity_poly.type
_entity_poly.pdbx_seq_one_letter_code
_entity_poly.pdbx_strand_id
1 'polypeptide(L)'
;MKTTTPLKTLALLAALCAGAHAYAAGAITAQNAWVRWLPNKLPAGGYVTLVNTSDKPVDLVDVDSPDYGMAMLHQTVSNGSTQKMEMVDKLTIPARGKVDIAPGGYHFMLEEPKHAIKPGDTVHLRLKFSDGETIDAPFAVKSPAQAK
;
A
#
# COMPACT_ATOMS: atom_id res chain seq x y z
N MET A 1 -38.90 -72.61 2.70
CA MET A 1 -38.02 -72.37 3.87
C MET A 1 -36.95 -71.38 3.43
N LYS A 2 -36.99 -70.13 3.90
CA LYS A 2 -36.12 -69.57 4.98
C LYS A 2 -34.64 -69.56 4.51
N THR A 3 -33.87 -68.47 4.44
CA THR A 3 -33.90 -67.19 5.18
C THR A 3 -32.72 -66.30 4.73
N THR A 4 -32.96 -64.97 4.72
CA THR A 4 -32.07 -63.84 5.08
C THR A 4 -30.75 -63.53 4.35
N THR A 5 -30.79 -62.40 3.65
CA THR A 5 -29.74 -61.41 3.35
C THR A 5 -29.12 -60.80 4.62
N PRO A 6 -27.82 -60.44 4.63
CA PRO A 6 -27.32 -59.40 5.51
C PRO A 6 -26.99 -58.11 4.73
N LEU A 7 -27.72 -57.05 5.08
CA LEU A 7 -27.47 -55.65 4.75
C LEU A 7 -26.17 -55.21 5.46
N LYS A 8 -25.12 -54.86 4.70
CA LYS A 8 -23.92 -54.21 5.26
C LYS A 8 -23.98 -52.71 4.96
N THR A 9 -24.05 -51.96 6.05
CA THR A 9 -24.11 -50.51 6.20
C THR A 9 -23.00 -49.81 5.41
N LEU A 10 -23.37 -48.99 4.43
CA LEU A 10 -22.44 -48.11 3.72
C LEU A 10 -22.27 -46.84 4.55
N ALA A 11 -21.10 -46.70 5.20
CA ALA A 11 -20.77 -45.52 5.99
C ALA A 11 -20.63 -44.28 5.08
N LEU A 12 -21.45 -43.27 5.32
CA LEU A 12 -21.42 -41.98 4.63
C LEU A 12 -20.24 -41.16 5.18
N LEU A 13 -19.13 -41.13 4.44
CA LEU A 13 -18.01 -40.21 4.70
C LEU A 13 -18.47 -38.78 4.37
N ALA A 14 -18.84 -38.01 5.38
CA ALA A 14 -19.05 -36.58 5.24
C ALA A 14 -17.70 -35.90 4.96
N ALA A 15 -17.45 -35.57 3.70
CA ALA A 15 -16.32 -34.76 3.30
C ALA A 15 -16.49 -33.34 3.86
N LEU A 16 -15.78 -33.03 4.96
CA LEU A 16 -15.51 -31.65 5.35
C LEU A 16 -14.63 -31.03 4.27
N CYS A 17 -15.25 -30.41 3.25
CA CYS A 17 -14.59 -29.38 2.49
C CYS A 17 -14.39 -28.17 3.42
N ALA A 18 -13.28 -28.17 4.15
CA ALA A 18 -12.74 -26.95 4.72
C ALA A 18 -12.47 -26.00 3.54
N GLY A 19 -13.35 -25.01 3.35
CA GLY A 19 -13.16 -24.00 2.34
C GLY A 19 -11.86 -23.28 2.61
N ALA A 20 -10.81 -23.62 1.85
CA ALA A 20 -9.60 -22.84 1.80
C ALA A 20 -9.99 -21.44 1.37
N HIS A 21 -10.07 -20.52 2.32
CA HIS A 21 -10.12 -19.10 2.02
C HIS A 21 -8.77 -18.78 1.41
N ALA A 22 -8.70 -18.85 0.07
CA ALA A 22 -7.61 -18.28 -0.67
C ALA A 22 -7.58 -16.81 -0.27
N TYR A 23 -6.60 -16.44 0.56
CA TYR A 23 -6.27 -15.05 0.80
C TYR A 23 -5.89 -14.52 -0.58
N ALA A 24 -6.81 -13.82 -1.23
CA ALA A 24 -6.52 -13.20 -2.51
C ALA A 24 -5.28 -12.32 -2.29
N ALA A 25 -4.23 -12.53 -3.09
CA ALA A 25 -3.12 -11.61 -3.12
C ALA A 25 -3.70 -10.20 -3.33
N GLY A 26 -3.24 -9.24 -2.51
CA GLY A 26 -3.73 -7.87 -2.53
C GLY A 26 -3.80 -7.33 -3.95
N ALA A 27 -4.94 -6.72 -4.31
CA ALA A 27 -5.18 -6.30 -5.69
C ALA A 27 -4.32 -5.08 -6.08
N ILE A 28 -3.83 -4.36 -5.06
CA ILE A 28 -2.95 -3.22 -5.19
C ILE A 28 -1.50 -3.66 -5.01
N THR A 29 -0.59 -3.10 -5.81
CA THR A 29 0.85 -3.28 -5.62
C THR A 29 1.57 -1.94 -5.63
N ALA A 30 2.60 -1.81 -4.79
CA ALA A 30 3.50 -0.67 -4.74
C ALA A 30 4.76 -0.96 -5.56
N GLN A 31 5.07 -0.10 -6.53
CA GLN A 31 6.21 -0.25 -7.43
C GLN A 31 7.09 0.99 -7.38
N ASN A 32 8.40 0.80 -7.56
CA ASN A 32 9.37 1.89 -7.62
C ASN A 32 9.27 2.84 -6.40
N ALA A 33 9.10 2.30 -5.20
CA ALA A 33 8.93 3.08 -3.98
C ALA A 33 10.26 3.68 -3.50
N TRP A 34 10.31 4.99 -3.27
CA TRP A 34 11.50 5.67 -2.78
C TRP A 34 11.19 6.96 -2.02
N VAL A 35 12.10 7.36 -1.12
CA VAL A 35 12.02 8.60 -0.34
C VAL A 35 13.11 9.56 -0.79
N ARG A 36 12.74 10.81 -1.10
CA ARG A 36 13.67 11.94 -1.19
C ARG A 36 14.02 12.40 0.22
N TRP A 37 15.20 12.04 0.67
CA TRP A 37 15.73 12.47 1.94
C TRP A 37 16.28 13.89 1.88
N LEU A 38 16.14 14.64 2.99
CA LEU A 38 16.76 15.93 3.21
C LEU A 38 17.53 15.94 4.55
N PRO A 39 18.66 16.67 4.64
CA PRO A 39 19.42 16.79 5.88
C PRO A 39 18.66 17.59 6.95
N ASN A 40 19.22 17.63 8.17
CA ASN A 40 18.73 18.44 9.29
C ASN A 40 17.29 18.11 9.75
N LYS A 41 16.86 16.85 9.57
CA LYS A 41 15.51 16.38 9.91
C LYS A 41 14.38 17.17 9.23
N LEU A 42 14.68 17.81 8.10
CA LEU A 42 13.66 18.44 7.28
C LEU A 42 12.67 17.37 6.77
N PRO A 43 11.40 17.73 6.54
CA PRO A 43 10.42 16.79 6.00
C PRO A 43 10.89 16.14 4.70
N ALA A 44 10.68 14.84 4.60
CA ALA A 44 11.04 14.04 3.43
C ALA A 44 9.81 13.81 2.55
N GLY A 45 10.05 13.55 1.26
CA GLY A 45 8.99 13.21 0.30
C GLY A 45 9.05 11.74 -0.09
N GLY A 46 7.97 11.00 0.09
CA GLY A 46 7.81 9.62 -0.39
C GLY A 46 7.07 9.55 -1.73
N TYR A 47 7.55 8.67 -2.61
CA TYR A 47 7.07 8.52 -3.99
C TYR A 47 6.96 7.05 -4.36
N VAL A 48 5.91 6.69 -5.11
CA VAL A 48 5.59 5.31 -5.49
C VAL A 48 4.61 5.29 -6.66
N THR A 49 4.66 4.24 -7.47
CA THR A 49 3.58 3.91 -8.42
C THR A 49 2.67 2.85 -7.79
N LEU A 50 1.40 3.17 -7.63
CA LEU A 50 0.39 2.20 -7.18
C LEU A 50 -0.33 1.60 -8.38
N VAL A 51 -0.35 0.28 -8.48
CA VAL A 51 -1.01 -0.46 -9.57
C VAL A 51 -2.17 -1.26 -9.01
N ASN A 52 -3.36 -1.05 -9.56
CA ASN A 52 -4.57 -1.76 -9.20
C ASN A 52 -4.93 -2.76 -10.28
N THR A 53 -4.88 -4.03 -9.92
CA THR A 53 -5.23 -5.15 -10.81
C THR A 53 -6.67 -5.61 -10.67
N SER A 54 -7.45 -5.08 -9.71
CA SER A 54 -8.88 -5.38 -9.59
C SER A 54 -9.72 -4.72 -10.67
N ASP A 55 -10.98 -5.15 -10.77
CA ASP A 55 -12.01 -4.60 -11.65
C ASP A 55 -12.75 -3.39 -11.05
N LYS A 56 -12.35 -2.94 -9.84
CA LYS A 56 -12.97 -1.81 -9.13
C LYS A 56 -11.93 -0.74 -8.80
N PRO A 57 -12.30 0.55 -8.79
CA PRO A 57 -11.45 1.58 -8.22
C PRO A 57 -11.29 1.34 -6.71
N VAL A 58 -10.12 1.67 -6.18
CA VAL A 58 -9.79 1.57 -4.75
C VAL A 58 -9.16 2.88 -4.33
N ASP A 59 -9.57 3.44 -3.18
CA ASP A 59 -9.01 4.69 -2.67
C ASP A 59 -7.88 4.38 -1.68
N LEU A 60 -6.73 5.03 -1.83
CA LEU A 60 -5.77 5.21 -0.75
C LEU A 60 -6.33 6.26 0.19
N VAL A 61 -6.60 5.89 1.44
CA VAL A 61 -7.31 6.74 2.40
C VAL A 61 -6.46 7.16 3.59
N ASP A 62 -5.35 6.46 3.84
CA ASP A 62 -4.46 6.78 4.94
C ASP A 62 -3.05 6.21 4.70
N VAL A 63 -2.06 6.82 5.35
CA VAL A 63 -0.66 6.38 5.34
C VAL A 63 -0.05 6.60 6.72
N ASP A 64 0.71 5.62 7.19
CA ASP A 64 1.53 5.79 8.38
C ASP A 64 2.90 5.11 8.23
N SER A 65 3.79 5.31 9.19
CA SER A 65 5.12 4.70 9.16
C SER A 65 5.63 4.34 10.56
N PRO A 66 6.29 3.17 10.73
CA PRO A 66 7.08 2.89 11.92
C PRO A 66 8.32 3.78 12.05
N ASP A 67 8.81 4.37 10.94
CA ASP A 67 10.07 5.11 10.87
C ASP A 67 9.91 6.63 11.02
N TYR A 68 8.68 7.14 10.80
CA TYR A 68 8.32 8.55 10.93
C TYR A 68 7.19 8.75 11.96
N GLY A 69 7.20 9.88 12.65
CA GLY A 69 6.14 10.29 13.58
C GLY A 69 4.84 10.62 12.86
N MET A 70 4.96 11.22 11.67
CA MET A 70 3.82 11.58 10.83
C MET A 70 4.09 11.22 9.37
N ALA A 71 3.09 10.66 8.71
CA ALA A 71 3.04 10.48 7.26
C ALA A 71 1.69 10.99 6.75
N MET A 72 1.70 11.79 5.69
CA MET A 72 0.49 12.42 5.16
C MET A 72 0.51 12.41 3.65
N LEU A 73 -0.62 12.14 3.00
CA LEU A 73 -0.74 12.28 1.56
C LEU A 73 -0.97 13.75 1.20
N HIS A 74 -0.09 14.33 0.40
CA HIS A 74 -0.18 15.70 -0.08
C HIS A 74 -0.24 15.75 -1.62
N GLN A 75 -0.78 16.84 -2.16
CA GLN A 75 -0.68 17.21 -3.56
C GLN A 75 0.05 18.54 -3.70
N THR A 76 0.93 18.62 -4.71
CA THR A 76 1.49 19.90 -5.14
C THR A 76 0.50 20.56 -6.10
N VAL A 77 0.02 21.75 -5.73
CA VAL A 77 -0.86 22.58 -6.56
C VAL A 77 -0.13 23.85 -6.96
N SER A 78 -0.31 24.25 -8.22
CA SER A 78 0.25 25.49 -8.75
C SER A 78 -0.83 26.57 -8.82
N ASN A 79 -0.55 27.75 -8.29
CA ASN A 79 -1.40 28.93 -8.44
C ASN A 79 -0.59 30.05 -9.11
N GLY A 80 -0.30 29.87 -10.40
CA GLY A 80 0.52 30.79 -11.19
C GLY A 80 2.01 30.67 -10.83
N SER A 81 2.57 31.69 -10.16
CA SER A 81 3.99 31.73 -9.81
C SER A 81 4.35 30.98 -8.52
N THR A 82 3.36 30.50 -7.77
CA THR A 82 3.55 29.85 -6.46
C THR A 82 3.11 28.39 -6.49
N GLN A 83 3.94 27.53 -5.91
CA GLN A 83 3.63 26.13 -5.64
C GLN A 83 3.21 26.00 -4.17
N LYS A 84 2.12 25.30 -3.89
CA LYS A 84 1.69 24.94 -2.53
C LYS A 84 1.56 23.43 -2.41
N MET A 85 1.85 22.91 -1.22
CA MET A 85 1.59 21.52 -0.86
C MET A 85 0.35 21.51 0.03
N GLU A 86 -0.65 20.74 -0.36
CA GLU A 86 -1.93 20.63 0.35
C GLU A 86 -2.19 19.18 0.72
N MET A 87 -2.67 18.95 1.95
CA MET A 87 -3.09 17.63 2.39
C MET A 87 -4.29 17.16 1.59
N VAL A 88 -4.33 15.87 1.31
CA VAL A 88 -5.40 15.20 0.54
C VAL A 88 -5.90 14.02 1.35
N ASP A 89 -7.21 13.99 1.59
CA ASP A 89 -7.85 12.95 2.40
C ASP A 89 -7.85 11.58 1.71
N LYS A 90 -7.87 11.56 0.37
CA LYS A 90 -7.86 10.31 -0.40
C LYS A 90 -7.32 10.45 -1.81
N LEU A 91 -6.83 9.35 -2.36
CA LEU A 91 -6.42 9.23 -3.76
C LEU A 91 -6.97 7.97 -4.39
N THR A 92 -7.80 8.12 -5.43
CA THR A 92 -8.40 6.98 -6.13
C THR A 92 -7.39 6.35 -7.11
N ILE A 93 -7.16 5.05 -6.97
CA ILE A 93 -6.46 4.21 -7.94
C ILE A 93 -7.50 3.53 -8.85
N PRO A 94 -7.56 3.86 -10.15
CA PRO A 94 -8.58 3.32 -11.05
C PRO A 94 -8.52 1.80 -11.18
N ALA A 95 -9.68 1.17 -11.44
CA ALA A 95 -9.77 -0.23 -11.81
C ALA A 95 -8.84 -0.55 -12.99
N ARG A 96 -8.10 -1.66 -12.90
CA ARG A 96 -7.15 -2.11 -13.95
C ARG A 96 -6.16 -1.01 -14.37
N GLY A 97 -5.85 -0.10 -13.45
CA GLY A 97 -5.12 1.13 -13.70
C GLY A 97 -3.96 1.34 -12.74
N LYS A 98 -3.38 2.53 -12.79
CA LYS A 98 -2.30 2.95 -11.89
C LYS A 98 -2.34 4.43 -11.61
N VAL A 99 -1.71 4.83 -10.51
CA VAL A 99 -1.48 6.22 -10.14
C VAL A 99 -0.03 6.40 -9.74
N ASP A 100 0.59 7.47 -10.22
CA ASP A 100 1.94 7.85 -9.86
C ASP A 100 1.90 8.93 -8.76
N ILE A 101 2.46 8.59 -7.60
CA ILE A 101 2.77 9.53 -6.52
C ILE A 101 4.21 9.97 -6.78
N ALA A 102 4.36 11.08 -7.50
CA ALA A 102 5.62 11.53 -8.09
C ALA A 102 5.89 13.03 -7.86
N PRO A 103 7.17 13.48 -7.90
CA PRO A 103 7.52 14.88 -7.70
C PRO A 103 6.72 15.85 -8.59
N GLY A 104 6.21 16.93 -8.00
CA GLY A 104 5.38 17.91 -8.70
C GLY A 104 3.89 17.55 -8.79
N GLY A 105 3.51 16.33 -8.41
CA GLY A 105 2.12 15.90 -8.22
C GLY A 105 1.85 15.52 -6.76
N TYR A 106 1.33 14.31 -6.55
CA TYR A 106 1.14 13.75 -5.21
C TYR A 106 2.47 13.31 -4.57
N HIS A 107 2.56 13.39 -3.25
CA HIS A 107 3.68 12.89 -2.47
C HIS A 107 3.23 12.50 -1.06
N PHE A 108 3.96 11.58 -0.43
CA PHE A 108 3.87 11.38 1.01
C PHE A 108 4.79 12.38 1.71
N MET A 109 4.21 13.30 2.50
CA MET A 109 4.97 14.14 3.40
C MET A 109 5.32 13.33 4.64
N LEU A 110 6.61 13.18 4.92
CA LEU A 110 7.14 12.37 6.02
C LEU A 110 7.88 13.27 7.01
N GLU A 111 7.39 13.33 8.24
CA GLU A 111 7.91 14.21 9.28
C GLU A 111 8.32 13.44 10.54
N GLU A 112 9.15 14.08 11.36
CA GLU A 112 9.58 13.55 12.65
C GLU A 112 10.22 12.15 12.55
N PRO A 113 11.37 12.00 11.87
CA PRO A 113 12.06 10.71 11.80
C PRO A 113 12.36 10.19 13.21
N LYS A 114 11.87 8.98 13.51
CA LYS A 114 11.93 8.34 14.83
C LYS A 114 13.32 7.82 15.19
N HIS A 115 14.18 7.68 14.18
CA HIS A 115 15.58 7.30 14.32
C HIS A 115 16.42 8.00 13.23
N ALA A 116 17.74 7.78 13.23
CA ALA A 116 18.62 8.36 12.22
C ALA A 116 18.42 7.67 10.86
N ILE A 117 17.83 8.38 9.90
CA ILE A 117 17.61 7.94 8.52
C ILE A 117 18.58 8.69 7.60
N LYS A 118 19.21 8.00 6.65
CA LYS A 118 20.15 8.55 5.66
C LYS A 118 19.97 7.88 4.29
N PRO A 119 20.48 8.49 3.19
CA PRO A 119 20.51 7.83 1.90
C PRO A 119 21.16 6.45 1.94
N GLY A 120 20.57 5.48 1.24
CA GLY A 120 20.97 4.07 1.25
C GLY A 120 20.20 3.21 2.26
N ASP A 121 19.50 3.82 3.21
CA ASP A 121 18.60 3.10 4.11
C ASP A 121 17.29 2.69 3.38
N THR A 122 16.48 1.89 4.06
CA THR A 122 15.10 1.57 3.66
C THR A 122 14.17 1.93 4.81
N VAL A 123 13.07 2.60 4.49
CA VAL A 123 11.99 2.92 5.42
C VAL A 123 10.70 2.27 4.95
N HIS A 124 9.76 2.03 5.84
CA HIS A 124 8.50 1.38 5.57
C HIS A 124 7.34 2.36 5.69
N LEU A 125 6.43 2.32 4.72
CA LEU A 125 5.16 3.04 4.76
C LEU A 125 4.04 2.02 4.70
N ARG A 126 3.08 2.13 5.62
CA ARG A 126 1.85 1.35 5.63
C ARG A 126 0.76 2.15 4.90
N LEU A 127 0.40 1.69 3.71
CA LEU A 127 -0.61 2.30 2.84
C LEU A 127 -1.95 1.62 3.08
N LYS A 128 -2.96 2.38 3.52
CA LYS A 128 -4.29 1.83 3.86
C LYS A 128 -5.32 2.20 2.81
N PHE A 129 -6.06 1.20 2.36
CA PHE A 129 -7.00 1.32 1.27
C PHE A 129 -8.44 1.19 1.75
N SER A 130 -9.37 1.77 0.98
CA SER A 130 -10.80 1.83 1.31
C SER A 130 -11.50 0.47 1.36
N ASP A 131 -10.90 -0.57 0.76
CA ASP A 131 -11.38 -1.95 0.77
C ASP A 131 -10.91 -2.74 2.01
N GLY A 132 -10.16 -2.09 2.91
CA GLY A 132 -9.60 -2.68 4.12
C GLY A 132 -8.21 -3.29 3.92
N GLU A 133 -7.67 -3.29 2.69
CA GLU A 133 -6.31 -3.73 2.44
C GLU A 133 -5.30 -2.75 3.08
N THR A 134 -4.21 -3.29 3.61
CA THR A 134 -3.05 -2.50 4.03
C THR A 134 -1.79 -3.11 3.46
N ILE A 135 -1.01 -2.31 2.75
CA ILE A 135 0.27 -2.73 2.19
C ILE A 135 1.37 -2.09 3.02
N ASP A 136 2.25 -2.91 3.57
CA ASP A 136 3.54 -2.46 4.10
C ASP A 136 4.57 -2.45 2.96
N ALA A 137 4.91 -1.27 2.49
CA ALA A 137 5.78 -1.07 1.34
C ALA A 137 7.15 -0.53 1.78
N PRO A 138 8.26 -1.18 1.36
CA PRO A 138 9.61 -0.66 1.59
C PRO A 138 9.94 0.44 0.58
N PHE A 139 10.45 1.57 1.06
CA PHE A 139 10.88 2.72 0.29
C PHE A 139 12.39 2.89 0.43
N ALA A 140 13.10 2.84 -0.69
CA ALA A 140 14.54 3.11 -0.72
C ALA A 140 14.81 4.60 -0.47
N VAL A 141 15.64 4.93 0.50
CA VAL A 141 15.99 6.32 0.83
C VAL A 141 17.08 6.82 -0.10
N LYS A 142 16.79 7.90 -0.84
CA LYS A 142 17.69 8.49 -1.83
C LYS A 142 18.07 9.92 -1.46
N SER A 143 19.31 10.30 -1.75
CA SER A 143 19.71 11.71 -1.67
C SER A 143 18.99 12.55 -2.75
N PRO A 144 18.91 13.88 -2.59
CA PRO A 144 18.32 14.75 -3.61
C PRO A 144 18.95 14.61 -5.00
N ALA A 145 20.25 14.30 -5.08
CA ALA A 145 20.95 14.09 -6.34
C ALA A 145 20.57 12.77 -7.06
N GLN A 146 20.15 11.75 -6.29
CA GLN A 146 19.74 10.44 -6.78
C GLN A 146 18.22 10.35 -7.01
N ALA A 147 17.48 11.33 -6.49
CA ALA A 147 16.04 11.46 -6.55
C ALA A 147 15.58 12.07 -7.88
N LYS A 148 15.78 11.35 -8.98
CA LYS A 148 15.22 11.68 -10.29
C LYS A 148 13.90 10.96 -10.53
#